data_AF-A0A496XXP2-F1
#
_entry.id   AF-A0A496XXP2-F1
#
_cell.length_a   1.000
_cell.length_b   1.000
_cell.length_c   1.000
_cell.angle_alpha   90.00
_cell.angle_beta   90.00
_cell.angle_gamma   90.00
#
_symmetry.space_group_name_H-M   'P 1'
#
loop_
_entity.id
_entity.type
_entity.pdbx_description
1 polymer ?
#
loop_
_entity_poly.entity_id
_entity_poly.type
_entity_poly.pdbx_seq_one_letter_code
_entity_poly.pdbx_strand_id
1 'polypeptide(L)' 'MNYESILTLQGYLKFFIILFVFVIFYAYAYSIYKRQKTGERDFEKYSDLVLDDSFDAKPLEKRK' A
#
# COMPACT_ATOMS: atom_id res chain seq x y z
N MET A 1 -15.42 11.90 -35.13
CA MET A 1 -15.79 11.06 -33.97
C MET A 1 -17.14 11.53 -33.47
N ASN A 2 -18.13 10.65 -33.34
CA ASN A 2 -19.47 11.03 -32.86
C ASN A 2 -19.40 11.39 -31.36
N TYR A 3 -20.15 12.40 -30.92
CA TYR A 3 -20.22 12.85 -29.52
C TYR A 3 -20.50 11.69 -28.55
N GLU A 4 -21.45 10.83 -28.90
CA GLU A 4 -21.79 9.63 -28.12
C GLU A 4 -20.60 8.68 -27.93
N SER A 5 -19.77 8.52 -28.97
CA SER A 5 -18.56 7.71 -28.90
C SER A 5 -17.52 8.31 -27.95
N ILE A 6 -17.43 9.64 -27.88
CA ILE A 6 -16.53 10.36 -26.96
C ILE A 6 -16.97 10.13 -25.51
N LEU A 7 -18.27 10.29 -25.23
CA LEU A 7 -18.83 10.08 -23.90
C LEU A 7 -18.66 8.65 -23.43
N THR A 8 -18.92 7.68 -24.31
CA THR A 8 -18.76 6.26 -24.02
C THR A 8 -17.31 5.93 -23.67
N LEU A 9 -16.35 6.39 -24.47
CA LEU A 9 -14.92 6.20 -24.21
C LEU A 9 -14.49 6.85 -22.89
N GLN A 10 -14.99 8.06 -22.59
CA GLN A 10 -14.71 8.75 -21.34
C GLN A 10 -15.21 7.95 -20.12
N GLY A 11 -16.39 7.32 -20.23
CA GLY A 11 -16.95 6.45 -19.20
C GLY A 11 -16.05 5.26 -18.89
N TYR A 12 -15.60 4.54 -19.93
CA TYR A 12 -14.66 3.44 -19.76
C TYR A 12 -13.33 3.88 -19.13
N LEU A 13 -12.76 4.99 -19.61
CA LEU A 13 -11.53 5.55 -19.04
C LEU A 13 -11.66 5.83 -17.54
N LYS A 14 -12.73 6.49 -17.12
CA LYS A 14 -12.99 6.77 -15.69
C LYS A 14 -13.10 5.48 -14.88
N PHE A 15 -13.82 4.48 -15.39
CA PHE A 15 -13.94 3.17 -14.73
C PHE A 15 -12.58 2.49 -14.57
N PHE A 16 -11.77 2.42 -15.63
CA PHE A 16 -10.47 1.77 -15.59
C PHE A 16 -9.47 2.51 -14.70
N ILE A 17 -9.52 3.84 -14.61
CA ILE A 17 -8.70 4.60 -13.66
C ILE A 17 -9.06 4.21 -12.22
N ILE A 18 -10.34 4.15 -11.89
CA ILE A 18 -10.79 3.74 -10.55
C ILE A 18 -10.35 2.30 -10.27
N LEU A 19 -10.60 1.37 -11.19
CA LEU A 19 -10.19 -0.03 -11.07
C LEU A 19 -8.67 -0.16 -10.86
N PHE A 20 -7.88 0.60 -11.62
CA PHE A 20 -6.43 0.61 -11.51
C PHE A 20 -5.95 1.05 -10.12
N VAL A 21 -6.58 2.09 -9.55
CA VAL A 21 -6.29 2.54 -8.17
C VAL A 21 -6.61 1.44 -7.16
N PHE A 22 -7.74 0.75 -7.30
CA PHE A 22 -8.07 -0.41 -6.44
C PHE A 22 -7.05 -1.54 -6.55
N VAL A 23 -6.61 -1.86 -7.77
CA VAL A 23 -5.59 -2.89 -8.00
C VAL A 23 -4.28 -2.51 -7.30
N ILE A 24 -3.83 -1.25 -7.41
CA ILE A 24 -2.62 -0.79 -6.72
C ILE A 24 -2.75 -0.93 -5.21
N PHE A 25 -3.84 -0.42 -4.62
CA PHE A 25 -4.02 -0.47 -3.17
C PHE A 25 -4.12 -1.91 -2.66
N TYR A 26 -4.85 -2.77 -3.37
CA TYR A 26 -4.93 -4.18 -3.00
C TYR A 26 -3.58 -4.88 -3.13
N ALA A 27 -2.84 -4.64 -4.22
CA ALA A 27 -1.51 -5.20 -4.40
C ALA A 27 -0.55 -4.72 -3.30
N TYR A 28 -0.63 -3.46 -2.89
CA TYR A 28 0.15 -2.92 -1.78
C TYR A 28 -0.19 -3.60 -0.45
N ALA A 29 -1.47 -3.71 -0.10
CA ALA A 29 -1.92 -4.41 1.11
C ALA A 29 -1.47 -5.88 1.10
N TYR A 30 -1.65 -6.57 -0.04
CA TYR A 30 -1.19 -7.93 -0.23
C TYR A 30 0.34 -8.05 -0.09
N SER A 31 1.11 -7.08 -0.59
CA SER A 31 2.56 -7.08 -0.46
C SER A 31 3.04 -6.97 0.99
N ILE A 32 2.32 -6.21 1.84
CA ILE A 32 2.61 -6.10 3.27
C ILE A 32 2.31 -7.44 3.95
N TYR A 33 1.11 -7.97 3.74
CA TYR A 33 0.71 -9.28 4.27
C TYR A 33 1.70 -10.38 3.89
N LYS A 34 2.10 -10.44 2.61
CA LYS A 34 3.07 -11.42 2.11
C LYS A 34 4.40 -11.32 2.85
N ARG A 35 4.97 -10.11 2.96
CA ARG A 35 6.27 -9.87 3.63
C ARG A 35 6.25 -10.22 5.11
N GLN A 36 5.13 -10.01 5.79
CA GLN A 36 4.95 -10.43 7.18
C GLN A 36 4.84 -11.96 7.29
N LYS A 37 4.01 -12.58 6.44
CA LYS A 37 3.82 -14.04 6.44
C LYS A 37 5.09 -14.81 6.09
N THR A 38 5.93 -14.29 5.20
CA THR A 38 7.21 -14.91 4.84
C THR A 38 8.34 -14.61 5.82
N GLY A 39 8.09 -13.77 6.84
CA GLY A 39 9.11 -13.34 7.80
C GLY A 39 10.17 -12.41 7.22
N GLU A 40 9.96 -11.87 6.01
CA GLU A 40 10.89 -10.93 5.36
C GLU A 40 10.95 -9.60 6.12
N ARG A 41 9.79 -9.13 6.59
CA ARG A 41 9.67 -7.93 7.43
C ARG A 41 8.57 -8.10 8.44
N ASP A 42 8.89 -7.79 9.69
CA ASP A 42 7.93 -7.74 10.78
C ASP A 42 7.46 -6.30 10.95
N PHE A 43 6.21 -6.05 10.57
CA PHE A 43 5.62 -4.71 10.61
C PHE A 43 5.09 -4.32 12.00
N GLU A 44 4.85 -5.29 12.89
CA GLU A 44 4.38 -5.02 14.26
C GLU A 44 5.43 -4.27 15.08
N LYS A 45 6.71 -4.55 14.82
CA LYS A 45 7.84 -3.85 15.44
C LYS A 45 7.83 -2.33 15.31
N TYR A 46 7.28 -1.78 14.22
CA TYR A 46 7.18 -0.33 14.07
C TYR A 46 6.07 0.26 14.94
N SER A 47 4.99 -0.49 15.17
CA SER A 47 3.94 -0.10 16.10
C SER A 47 4.44 -0.17 17.54
N ASP A 48 5.19 -1.22 17.89
CA ASP A 48 5.77 -1.39 19.22
C ASP A 48 6.75 -0.29 19.59
N LEU A 49 7.48 0.27 18.60
CA LEU A 49 8.41 1.38 18.83
C LEU A 49 7.72 2.63 19.40
N VAL A 50 6.44 2.86 19.07
CA VAL A 50 5.67 4.00 19.61
C VAL A 50 5.21 3.73 21.04
N LEU A 51 5.11 2.46 21.42
CA LEU A 51 4.68 2.02 22.75
C LEU A 51 5.86 1.86 23.74
N ASP A 52 7.09 1.79 23.22
CA ASP A 52 8.31 1.67 24.02
C ASP A 52 8.76 3.05 24.53
N ASP A 53 8.39 3.35 25.78
CA ASP A 53 8.79 4.58 26.51
C ASP A 53 10.04 4.36 27.38
N SER A 54 10.83 3.33 27.11
CA SER A 54 12.07 3.08 27.85
C SER A 54 13.13 4.13 27.52
N PHE A 55 13.88 4.58 28.53
CA PHE A 55 14.96 5.54 28.33
C PHE A 55 16.15 4.95 27.54
N ASP A 56 16.23 3.62 27.45
CA ASP A 56 17.27 2.87 26.74
C ASP A 56 16.81 2.29 25.40
N ALA A 57 15.66 2.76 24.88
CA ALA A 57 15.11 2.34 23.60
C ALA A 57 16.17 2.40 22.48
N LYS A 58 16.36 1.26 21.81
CA LYS A 58 17.38 1.10 20.76
C LYS A 58 16.78 1.37 19.38
N PRO A 59 17.55 1.94 18.44
CA PRO A 59 17.07 2.10 17.07
C PRO A 59 16.66 0.75 16.45
N LEU A 60 15.45 0.69 15.90
CA LEU A 60 14.87 -0.52 15.32
C LEU A 60 15.67 -1.05 14.12
N GLU A 61 16.16 -0.14 13.27
CA GLU A 61 16.97 -0.47 12.10
C GLU A 61 18.41 0.03 12.24
N LYS A 62 19.36 -0.77 11.74
CA LYS A 62 20.77 -0.37 11.67
C LYS A 62 20.90 0.78 10.68
N ARG A 63 21.36 1.94 11.16
CA ARG A 63 21.77 3.02 10.27
C ARG A 63 23.14 2.68 9.67
N LYS A 64 23.28 2.85 8.35
CA LYS A 64 24.56 2.79 7.65
C LYS A 64 25.17 4.19 7.59
#